data_AF-A0A2S9GCN6-F1
#
_entry.id   AF-A0A2S9GCN6-F1
#
_cell.length_a   1.000
_cell.length_b   1.000
_cell.length_c   1.000
_cell.angle_alpha   90.00
_cell.angle_beta   90.00
_cell.angle_gamma   90.00
#
_symmetry.space_group_name_H-M   'P 1'
#
loop_
_entity.id
_entity.type
_entity.pdbx_description
1 polymer ?
#
loop_
_entity_poly.entity_id
_entity_poly.type
_entity_poly.pdbx_seq_one_letter_code
_entity_poly.pdbx_strand_id
1 'polypeptide(L)'
;SIRQQHRDWPADRIFETTRNTLIVVLIKVVIEDYINHITPIHCPLFVEPGIGTSERWYRQNWMSTEFNLLYRWHSLIPTEVTVGG
;
A
#
# COMPACT_ATOMS: atom_id res chain seq x y z
N SER A 1 -3.26 -20.75 -3.54
CA SER A 1 -1.96 -20.03 -3.49
C SER A 1 -1.15 -20.25 -4.75
N ILE A 2 -0.33 -19.28 -5.19
CA ILE A 2 0.46 -19.29 -6.45
C ILE A 2 1.15 -20.64 -6.73
N ARG A 3 1.76 -21.27 -5.71
CA ARG A 3 2.37 -22.62 -5.80
C ARG A 3 1.42 -23.72 -6.26
N GLN A 4 0.15 -23.67 -5.86
CA GLN A 4 -0.85 -24.68 -6.21
C GLN A 4 -1.25 -24.58 -7.69
N GLN A 5 -1.29 -23.36 -8.23
CA GLN A 5 -1.62 -23.08 -9.64
C GLN A 5 -0.42 -23.29 -10.56
N HIS A 6 0.81 -23.13 -10.04
CA HIS A 6 2.07 -23.28 -10.79
C HIS A 6 3.04 -24.19 -10.04
N ARG A 7 2.77 -25.51 -10.09
CA ARG A 7 3.58 -26.51 -9.37
C ARG A 7 4.98 -26.70 -9.98
N ASP A 8 5.11 -26.42 -11.27
CA ASP A 8 6.34 -26.50 -12.07
C ASP A 8 7.28 -25.31 -11.86
N TRP A 9 6.82 -24.22 -11.26
CA TRP A 9 7.65 -23.04 -11.07
C TRP A 9 8.74 -23.25 -10.01
N PRO A 10 9.95 -22.69 -10.23
CA PRO A 10 10.99 -22.66 -9.21
C PRO A 10 10.60 -21.76 -8.03
N ALA A 11 11.19 -22.00 -6.86
CA ALA A 11 10.88 -21.27 -5.63
C ALA A 11 11.10 -19.75 -5.77
N ASP A 12 12.18 -19.33 -6.43
CA ASP A 12 12.51 -17.91 -6.62
C ASP A 12 11.44 -17.18 -7.42
N ARG A 13 10.92 -17.80 -8.49
CA ARG A 13 9.82 -17.22 -9.27
C ARG A 13 8.57 -17.06 -8.41
N ILE A 14 8.26 -18.03 -7.56
CA ILE A 14 7.10 -17.97 -6.66
C ILE A 14 7.28 -16.84 -5.65
N PHE A 15 8.47 -16.68 -5.08
CA PHE A 15 8.79 -15.61 -4.15
C PHE A 15 8.60 -14.22 -4.80
N GLU A 16 9.25 -13.97 -5.93
CA GLU A 16 9.16 -12.67 -6.62
C GLU A 16 7.74 -12.38 -7.10
N THR A 17 7.02 -13.38 -7.60
CA THR A 17 5.62 -13.21 -8.00
C THR A 17 4.76 -12.83 -6.80
N THR A 18 4.92 -13.55 -5.69
CA THR A 18 4.17 -13.28 -4.44
C THR A 18 4.49 -11.88 -3.92
N ARG A 19 5.77 -11.49 -3.90
CA ARG A 19 6.21 -10.15 -3.51
C ARG A 19 5.57 -9.07 -4.37
N ASN A 20 5.59 -9.22 -5.69
CA ASN A 20 4.97 -8.26 -6.61
C ASN A 20 3.45 -8.18 -6.43
N THR A 21 2.77 -9.33 -6.24
CA THR A 21 1.33 -9.35 -5.93
C THR A 21 1.04 -8.60 -4.62
N LEU A 22 1.82 -8.84 -3.57
CA LEU A 22 1.63 -8.16 -2.28
C LEU A 22 1.91 -6.66 -2.35
N ILE A 23 2.86 -6.21 -3.18
CA ILE A 23 3.08 -4.77 -3.41
C ILE A 23 1.83 -4.13 -4.01
N VAL A 24 1.21 -4.76 -5.01
CA VAL A 24 -0.02 -4.24 -5.64
C VAL A 24 -1.18 -4.24 -4.64
N VAL A 25 -1.34 -5.32 -3.86
CA VAL A 25 -2.38 -5.40 -2.81
C VAL A 25 -2.17 -4.32 -1.75
N LEU A 26 -0.93 -4.10 -1.31
CA LEU A 26 -0.61 -3.05 -0.34
C LEU A 26 -1.00 -1.67 -0.86
N ILE A 27 -0.64 -1.33 -2.10
CA ILE A 27 -1.00 -0.04 -2.71
C ILE A 27 -2.53 0.12 -2.80
N LYS A 28 -3.23 -0.95 -3.18
CA LYS A 28 -4.70 -0.96 -3.26
C LYS A 28 -5.34 -0.67 -1.89
N VAL A 29 -4.96 -1.41 -0.86
CA VAL A 29 -5.49 -1.22 0.51
C VAL A 29 -5.14 0.17 1.04
N VAL A 30 -3.93 0.66 0.79
CA VAL A 30 -3.52 2.01 1.21
C VAL A 30 -4.40 3.09 0.57
N ILE A 31 -4.69 3.01 -0.73
CA ILE A 31 -5.47 4.03 -1.43
C ILE A 31 -6.97 3.89 -1.16
N GLU A 32 -7.52 2.69 -1.35
CA GLU A 32 -8.96 2.45 -1.32
C GLU A 32 -9.53 2.37 0.10
N ASP A 33 -8.77 1.85 1.07
CA ASP A 33 -9.27 1.72 2.44
C ASP A 33 -8.66 2.79 3.35
N TYR A 34 -7.34 2.86 3.43
CA TYR A 34 -6.67 3.69 4.44
C TYR A 34 -6.79 5.20 4.16
N ILE A 35 -6.47 5.66 2.94
CA ILE A 35 -6.57 7.09 2.61
C ILE A 35 -8.03 7.54 2.65
N ASN A 36 -8.95 6.76 2.07
CA ASN A 36 -10.38 7.08 2.13
C ASN A 36 -10.89 7.14 3.58
N HIS A 37 -10.38 6.31 4.49
CA HIS A 37 -10.75 6.34 5.91
C HIS A 37 -10.28 7.62 6.64
N ILE A 38 -9.07 8.10 6.37
CA ILE A 38 -8.50 9.27 7.08
C ILE A 38 -8.86 10.62 6.44
N THR A 39 -9.30 10.63 5.18
CA THR A 39 -9.67 11.87 4.48
C THR A 39 -11.17 12.17 4.63
N PRO A 40 -11.56 13.46 4.72
CA PRO A 40 -12.97 13.86 4.76
C PRO A 40 -13.61 13.96 3.35
N ILE A 41 -12.96 13.41 2.31
CA ILE A 41 -13.36 13.59 0.91
C ILE A 41 -14.55 12.66 0.62
N HIS A 42 -15.64 13.21 0.08
CA HIS A 42 -16.86 12.45 -0.26
C HIS A 42 -16.78 11.77 -1.64
N CYS A 43 -15.61 11.76 -2.25
CA CYS A 43 -15.32 11.11 -3.53
C CYS A 43 -14.32 9.96 -3.25
N PRO A 44 -14.75 8.69 -3.37
CA PRO A 44 -13.89 7.57 -3.04
C PRO A 44 -12.73 7.47 -4.04
N LEU A 45 -11.51 7.48 -3.52
CA LEU A 45 -10.31 7.21 -4.30
C LEU A 45 -10.21 5.72 -4.62
N PHE A 46 -9.75 5.40 -5.82
CA PHE A 46 -9.53 4.02 -6.26
C PHE A 46 -8.24 3.89 -7.06
N VAL A 47 -7.71 2.67 -7.14
CA VAL A 47 -6.51 2.39 -7.91
C VAL A 47 -6.87 2.05 -9.36
N GLU A 48 -6.41 2.88 -10.29
CA GLU A 48 -6.46 2.61 -11.73
C GLU A 48 -5.07 2.20 -12.24
N PRO A 49 -4.86 0.94 -12.67
CA PRO A 49 -3.58 0.49 -13.17
C PRO A 49 -3.11 1.31 -14.37
N GLY A 50 -1.87 1.79 -14.32
CA GLY A 50 -1.27 2.55 -15.43
C GLY A 50 -1.63 4.03 -15.47
N ILE A 51 -2.45 4.52 -14.53
CA ILE A 51 -2.74 5.96 -14.42
C ILE A 51 -1.44 6.76 -14.27
N GLY A 52 -1.28 7.80 -15.09
CA GLY A 52 -0.12 8.68 -15.05
C GLY A 52 1.18 8.11 -15.63
N THR A 53 1.20 6.88 -16.14
CA THR A 53 2.44 6.26 -16.67
C THR A 53 3.01 6.96 -17.91
N SER A 54 2.17 7.64 -18.69
CA SER A 54 2.58 8.46 -19.84
C SER A 54 2.84 9.92 -19.49
N GLU A 55 2.66 10.31 -18.22
CA GLU A 55 2.74 11.70 -17.81
C GLU A 55 4.16 12.14 -17.49
N ARG A 56 4.48 13.39 -17.79
CA ARG A 56 5.83 13.95 -17.58
C ARG A 56 6.27 13.97 -16.12
N TRP A 57 5.31 13.96 -15.20
CA TRP A 57 5.56 13.96 -13.76
C TRP A 57 5.79 12.56 -13.18
N TYR A 58 5.62 11.49 -13.98
CA TYR A 58 5.93 10.13 -13.56
C TYR A 58 7.43 9.99 -13.32
N ARG A 59 7.80 9.83 -12.05
CA ARG A 59 9.19 9.73 -11.59
C ARG A 59 9.29 8.73 -10.45
N GLN A 60 10.47 8.15 -10.29
CA GLN A 60 10.76 7.29 -9.15
C GLN A 60 10.57 8.07 -7.85
N ASN A 61 9.90 7.47 -6.86
CA ASN A 61 9.67 8.10 -5.57
C ASN A 61 11.00 8.31 -4.83
N TRP A 62 11.20 9.51 -4.27
CA TRP A 62 12.28 9.82 -3.35
C TRP A 62 11.67 10.34 -2.05
N MET A 63 11.86 9.59 -0.97
CA MET A 63 11.27 9.91 0.32
C MET A 63 11.97 11.12 0.94
N SER A 64 11.25 12.24 1.05
CA SER A 64 11.82 13.47 1.60
C SER A 64 11.78 13.50 3.12
N THR A 65 12.64 14.32 3.73
CA THR A 65 12.67 14.52 5.19
C THR A 65 11.37 15.17 5.68
N GLU A 66 10.78 16.08 4.92
CA GLU A 66 9.52 16.75 5.23
C GLU A 66 8.38 15.73 5.37
N PHE A 67 8.32 14.75 4.46
CA PHE A 67 7.32 13.68 4.54
C PHE A 67 7.51 12.83 5.80
N ASN A 68 8.75 12.57 6.21
CA ASN A 68 9.03 11.87 7.47
C ASN A 68 8.55 12.65 8.70
N LEU A 69 8.74 13.97 8.72
CA LEU A 69 8.27 14.82 9.82
C LEU A 69 6.74 14.86 9.88
N LEU A 70 6.08 14.97 8.72
CA LEU A 70 4.62 14.98 8.62
C LEU A 70 3.98 13.70 9.19
N TYR A 71 4.61 12.55 8.98
CA TYR A 71 4.09 11.23 9.40
C TYR A 71 4.34 10.88 10.88
N ARG A 72 4.76 11.84 11.71
CA ARG A 72 4.98 11.63 13.15
C ARG A 72 3.67 11.61 13.95
N TRP A 73 2.80 10.65 13.67
CA TRP A 73 1.45 10.56 14.26
C TRP A 73 1.40 9.87 15.63
N HIS A 74 2.36 10.17 16.51
CA HIS A 74 2.46 9.58 17.85
C HIS A 74 1.19 9.81 18.69
N SER A 75 0.44 10.88 18.42
CA SER A 75 -0.84 11.18 19.09
C SER A 75 -1.96 10.18 18.82
N LEU A 76 -1.81 9.24 17.87
CA LEU A 76 -2.78 8.16 17.63
C LEU A 76 -2.70 7.05 18.68
N ILE A 77 -1.64 7.00 19.48
CA ILE A 77 -1.46 5.98 20.51
C ILE A 77 -2.24 6.39 21.77
N PRO A 78 -3.21 5.59 22.24
CA PRO A 78 -3.94 5.90 23.47
C PRO A 78 -3.09 5.63 24.72
N THR A 79 -3.46 6.24 25.85
CA THR A 79 -2.77 6.02 27.14
C THR A 79 -2.96 4.60 27.66
N GLU A 80 -4.12 4.00 27.41
CA GLU A 80 -4.46 2.63 27.81
C GLU A 80 -5.04 1.89 26.60
N VAL A 81 -4.76 0.59 26.51
CA VAL A 81 -5.29 -0.30 25.46
C VAL A 81 -6.05 -1.43 26.14
N THR A 82 -7.35 -1.50 25.91
CA THR A 82 -8.20 -2.61 26.39
C THR A 82 -8.21 -3.73 25.36
N VAL A 83 -7.91 -4.96 25.78
CA VAL A 83 -7.95 -6.16 24.94
C VAL A 83 -8.91 -7.16 25.54
N GLY A 84 -9.95 -7.55 24.81
CA GLY A 84 -10.91 -8.59 25.23
C GLY A 84 -12.12 -8.11 26.02
N GLY A 85 -12.26 -6.80 26.29
CA GLY A 85 -13.30 -6.24 27.15
C GLY A 85 -12.87 -6.19 28.60
#